data_AF-A0A9X2I199-F1
#
_entry.id   AF-A0A9X2I199-F1
#
_cell.length_a   1.000
_cell.length_b   1.000
_cell.length_c   1.000
_cell.angle_alpha   90.00
_cell.angle_beta   90.00
_cell.angle_gamma   90.00
#
_symmetry.space_group_name_H-M   'P 1'
#
loop_
_entity.id
_entity.type
_entity.pdbx_description
1 polymer ?
#
loop_
_entity_poly.entity_id
_entity_poly.type
_entity_poly.pdbx_seq_one_letter_code
_entity_poly.pdbx_strand_id
1 'polypeptide(L)'
;MKRELIFEDRDKLRSITQDIKDYNPYLDKVKSTYENLEMGEFSDEVFNELKRSTSSIRKRFEEKLDTEIKKAGITMTSVSEKMKESPRKDFEAFEEAVNDLSSFSPNNSGKTFPRPDLSLEDITYMQGKFMISKTDQENILEKHCRIYLETEEEKRLYDKLQNFISVYNDLQEEIDSHNFKYNFGINGVHGVHYHFLQYDKNGKPEIKPGMIKHAMEWPKTLKKINERPRIR
;
A
#
# COMPACT_ATOMS: atom_id res chain seq x y z
N MET A 1 16.81 3.73 -19.72
CA MET A 1 17.45 3.08 -18.57
C MET A 1 16.45 2.11 -17.96
N LYS A 2 16.83 0.89 -17.59
CA LYS A 2 15.88 -0.13 -17.10
C LYS A 2 15.77 -0.04 -15.57
N ARG A 3 14.55 0.09 -15.04
CA ARG A 3 14.23 0.02 -13.61
C ARG A 3 14.43 -1.42 -13.12
N GLU A 4 14.92 -1.60 -11.90
CA GLU A 4 15.17 -2.90 -11.28
C GLU A 4 14.35 -3.04 -9.99
N LEU A 5 13.53 -4.09 -9.89
CA LEU A 5 12.68 -4.35 -8.73
C LEU A 5 13.49 -4.99 -7.61
N ILE A 6 13.50 -4.36 -6.42
CA ILE A 6 14.24 -4.88 -5.26
C ILE A 6 13.33 -5.34 -4.11
N PHE A 7 12.06 -4.94 -4.10
CA PHE A 7 11.11 -5.33 -3.07
C PHE A 7 9.67 -5.23 -3.56
N GLU A 8 8.83 -6.16 -3.12
CA GLU A 8 7.39 -6.18 -3.37
C GLU A 8 6.63 -6.59 -2.09
N ASP A 9 5.72 -5.73 -1.63
CA ASP A 9 4.94 -5.95 -0.42
C ASP A 9 3.52 -6.46 -0.73
N ARG A 10 3.36 -7.79 -0.73
CA ARG A 10 2.05 -8.44 -0.94
C ARG A 10 1.09 -8.25 0.22
N ASP A 11 1.60 -8.04 1.42
CA ASP A 11 0.78 -7.82 2.61
C ASP A 11 0.15 -6.44 2.59
N LYS A 12 0.90 -5.45 2.12
CA LYS A 12 0.39 -4.10 1.85
C LYS A 12 -0.68 -4.12 0.77
N LEU A 13 -0.49 -4.82 -0.35
CA LEU A 13 -1.53 -4.99 -1.37
C LEU A 13 -2.81 -5.58 -0.77
N ARG A 14 -2.68 -6.66 0.00
CA ARG A 14 -3.82 -7.31 0.67
C ARG A 14 -4.54 -6.36 1.63
N SER A 15 -3.79 -5.54 2.37
CA SER A 15 -4.35 -4.56 3.29
C SER A 15 -5.09 -3.43 2.57
N ILE A 16 -4.56 -2.95 1.44
CA ILE A 16 -5.23 -1.95 0.57
C ILE A 16 -6.50 -2.51 -0.03
N THR A 17 -6.41 -3.69 -0.64
CA THR A 17 -7.54 -4.30 -1.34
C THR A 17 -8.69 -4.67 -0.40
N GLN A 18 -8.44 -4.83 0.90
CA GLN A 18 -9.49 -5.07 1.89
C GLN A 18 -10.41 -3.86 2.12
N ASP A 19 -9.94 -2.65 1.83
CA ASP A 19 -10.71 -1.41 2.00
C ASP A 19 -11.95 -1.36 1.12
N ILE A 20 -12.03 -2.19 0.07
CA ILE A 20 -13.24 -2.30 -0.77
C ILE A 20 -14.49 -2.61 0.06
N LYS A 21 -14.34 -3.33 1.18
CA LYS A 21 -15.44 -3.63 2.09
C LYS A 21 -16.07 -2.37 2.68
N ASP A 22 -15.25 -1.35 2.93
CA ASP A 22 -15.70 -0.08 3.50
C ASP A 22 -16.31 0.83 2.41
N TYR A 23 -15.91 0.65 1.15
CA TYR A 23 -16.53 1.29 -0.01
C TYR A 23 -17.89 0.70 -0.38
N ASN A 24 -18.11 -0.60 -0.16
CA ASN A 24 -19.31 -1.31 -0.63
C ASN A 24 -20.64 -0.61 -0.29
N PRO A 25 -20.88 -0.10 0.93
CA PRO A 25 -22.13 0.59 1.25
C PRO A 25 -22.38 1.82 0.36
N TYR A 26 -21.33 2.57 0.03
CA TYR A 26 -21.41 3.75 -0.82
C TYR A 26 -21.59 3.38 -2.30
N LEU A 27 -20.87 2.35 -2.74
CA LEU A 27 -20.99 1.81 -4.10
C LEU A 27 -22.39 1.24 -4.36
N ASP A 28 -22.95 0.49 -3.41
CA ASP A 28 -24.29 -0.06 -3.47
C ASP A 28 -25.35 1.06 -3.44
N LYS A 29 -25.15 2.10 -2.62
CA LYS A 29 -26.03 3.29 -2.59
C LYS A 29 -26.06 3.95 -3.97
N VAL A 30 -24.90 4.24 -4.57
CA VAL A 30 -24.80 4.83 -5.93
C VAL A 30 -25.49 3.97 -6.99
N LYS A 31 -25.27 2.65 -6.95
CA LYS A 31 -25.93 1.73 -7.87
C LYS A 31 -27.46 1.80 -7.71
N SER A 32 -27.96 1.71 -6.49
CA SER A 32 -29.40 1.73 -6.22
C SER A 32 -30.07 3.05 -6.61
N THR A 33 -29.42 4.19 -6.32
CA THR A 33 -29.98 5.51 -6.66
C THR A 33 -29.96 5.74 -8.16
N TYR A 34 -28.96 5.23 -8.89
CA TYR A 34 -28.95 5.24 -10.34
C TYR A 34 -30.08 4.40 -10.95
N GLU A 35 -30.26 3.16 -10.48
CA GLU A 35 -31.29 2.26 -11.00
C GLU A 35 -32.71 2.81 -10.75
N ASN A 36 -32.91 3.55 -9.65
CA ASN A 36 -34.17 4.27 -9.36
C ASN A 36 -34.49 5.41 -10.34
N LEU A 37 -33.51 5.92 -11.08
CA LEU A 37 -33.76 6.91 -12.16
C LEU A 37 -34.37 6.25 -13.41
N GLU A 38 -34.45 4.93 -13.43
CA GLU A 38 -35.00 4.11 -14.52
C GLU A 38 -34.30 4.38 -15.87
N MET A 39 -33.04 4.84 -15.86
CA MET A 39 -32.29 5.19 -17.08
C MET A 39 -31.64 3.99 -17.78
N GLY A 40 -31.84 2.78 -17.24
CA GLY A 40 -31.21 1.56 -17.69
C GLY A 40 -30.53 0.83 -16.53
N GLU A 41 -29.89 -0.31 -16.84
CA GLU A 41 -29.11 -1.06 -15.86
C GLU A 41 -27.80 -0.34 -15.53
N PHE A 42 -27.33 -0.50 -14.29
CA PHE A 42 -26.02 0.00 -13.90
C PHE A 42 -24.91 -0.85 -14.53
N SER A 43 -24.08 -0.23 -15.37
CA SER A 43 -23.01 -0.88 -16.14
C SER A 43 -21.62 -0.36 -15.80
N ASP A 44 -20.57 -1.01 -16.33
CA ASP A 44 -19.18 -0.54 -16.17
C ASP A 44 -18.98 0.85 -16.81
N GLU A 45 -19.62 1.09 -17.95
CA GLU A 45 -19.58 2.39 -18.62
C GLU A 45 -20.18 3.49 -17.75
N VAL A 46 -21.32 3.22 -17.10
CA VAL A 46 -21.95 4.16 -16.14
C VAL A 46 -21.01 4.43 -14.96
N PHE A 47 -20.38 3.38 -14.42
CA PHE A 47 -19.45 3.52 -13.30
C PHE A 47 -18.18 4.31 -13.70
N ASN A 48 -17.66 4.11 -14.90
CA ASN A 48 -16.52 4.86 -15.42
C ASN A 48 -16.87 6.32 -15.75
N GLU A 49 -18.11 6.58 -16.15
CA GLU A 49 -18.62 7.93 -16.37
C GLU A 49 -18.75 8.70 -15.05
N LEU A 50 -19.38 8.11 -14.02
CA LEU A 50 -19.59 8.77 -12.73
C LEU A 50 -18.29 9.06 -11.98
N LYS A 51 -17.25 8.24 -12.17
CA LYS A 51 -15.89 8.50 -11.65
C LYS A 51 -15.33 9.83 -12.14
N ARG A 52 -15.80 10.32 -13.29
CA ARG A 52 -15.36 11.59 -13.89
C ARG A 52 -16.34 12.72 -13.59
N SER A 53 -17.63 12.51 -13.82
CA SER A 53 -18.69 13.50 -13.59
C SER A 53 -20.09 12.90 -13.77
N THR A 54 -21.09 13.46 -13.08
CA THR A 54 -22.51 13.16 -13.28
C THR A 54 -23.15 13.97 -14.42
N SER A 55 -22.43 14.93 -15.02
CA SER A 55 -23.02 15.93 -15.93
C SER A 55 -23.70 15.33 -17.17
N SER A 56 -23.07 14.34 -17.78
CA SER A 56 -23.61 13.66 -18.97
C SER A 56 -24.77 12.72 -18.62
N ILE A 57 -24.74 12.11 -17.44
CA ILE A 57 -25.86 11.34 -16.89
C ILE A 57 -27.08 12.26 -16.66
N ARG A 58 -26.86 13.44 -16.05
CA ARG A 58 -27.87 14.48 -15.82
C ARG A 58 -28.54 14.91 -17.12
N LYS A 59 -27.75 15.14 -18.17
CA LYS A 59 -28.28 15.53 -19.47
C LYS A 59 -29.21 14.45 -20.04
N ARG A 60 -28.79 13.18 -20.01
CA ARG A 60 -29.62 12.05 -20.49
C ARG A 60 -30.90 11.89 -19.67
N PHE A 61 -30.81 12.12 -18.36
CA PHE A 61 -31.95 12.09 -17.46
C PHE A 61 -33.01 13.15 -17.84
N GLU A 62 -32.61 14.41 -17.98
CA GLU A 62 -33.54 15.50 -18.34
C GLU A 62 -34.14 15.29 -19.75
N GLU A 63 -33.35 14.81 -20.72
CA GLU A 63 -33.84 14.49 -22.07
C GLU A 63 -34.88 13.35 -22.06
N LYS A 64 -34.68 12.34 -21.21
CA LYS A 64 -35.65 11.24 -21.01
C LYS A 64 -36.96 11.79 -20.43
N LEU A 65 -36.89 12.58 -19.37
CA LEU A 65 -38.08 13.19 -18.74
C LEU A 65 -38.87 14.05 -19.72
N ASP A 66 -38.19 14.92 -20.48
CA ASP A 66 -38.83 15.75 -21.50
C ASP A 66 -39.53 14.91 -22.58
N THR A 67 -38.92 13.79 -22.96
CA THR A 67 -39.49 12.86 -23.94
C THR A 67 -40.74 12.16 -23.39
N GLU A 68 -40.72 11.72 -22.13
CA GLU A 68 -41.84 11.05 -21.48
C GLU A 68 -43.03 11.99 -21.26
N ILE A 69 -42.78 13.23 -20.81
CA ILE A 69 -43.82 14.26 -20.66
C ILE A 69 -44.48 14.58 -21.99
N LYS A 70 -43.68 14.73 -23.06
CA LYS A 70 -44.22 14.94 -24.43
C LYS A 70 -45.05 13.75 -24.90
N LYS A 71 -44.59 12.52 -24.67
CA LYS A 71 -45.32 11.29 -25.02
C LYS A 71 -46.64 11.15 -24.25
N ALA A 72 -46.70 11.65 -23.02
CA ALA A 72 -47.93 11.72 -22.23
C ALA A 72 -48.93 12.77 -22.72
N GLY A 73 -48.60 13.55 -23.76
CA GLY A 73 -49.49 14.56 -24.35
C GLY A 73 -49.57 15.87 -23.55
N ILE A 74 -48.61 16.10 -22.65
CA ILE A 74 -48.63 17.24 -21.73
C ILE A 74 -47.97 18.43 -22.41
N THR A 75 -48.79 19.42 -22.78
CA THR A 75 -48.35 20.61 -23.51
C THR A 75 -48.26 21.86 -22.62
N MET A 76 -48.91 21.83 -21.45
CA MET A 76 -48.87 22.94 -20.49
C MET A 76 -47.55 22.94 -19.71
N THR A 77 -46.75 24.00 -19.86
CA THR A 77 -45.45 24.16 -19.20
C THR A 77 -45.52 24.04 -17.67
N SER A 78 -46.54 24.60 -17.04
CA SER A 78 -46.70 24.55 -15.57
C SER A 78 -46.98 23.14 -15.04
N VAL A 79 -47.68 22.30 -15.81
CA VAL A 79 -47.93 20.89 -15.46
C VAL A 79 -46.66 20.07 -15.71
N SER A 80 -45.98 20.32 -16.82
CA SER A 80 -44.68 19.71 -17.14
C SER A 80 -43.65 19.94 -16.04
N GLU A 81 -43.45 21.19 -15.59
CA GLU A 81 -42.46 21.48 -14.54
C GLU A 81 -42.80 20.83 -13.19
N LYS A 82 -44.08 20.80 -12.79
CA LYS A 82 -44.50 20.08 -11.58
C LYS A 82 -44.23 18.58 -11.67
N MET A 83 -44.38 17.97 -12.84
CA MET A 83 -44.08 16.54 -13.03
C MET A 83 -42.59 16.24 -12.97
N LYS A 84 -41.73 17.21 -13.29
CA LYS A 84 -40.27 17.05 -13.17
C LYS A 84 -39.77 17.19 -11.74
N GLU A 85 -40.55 17.75 -10.80
CA GLU A 85 -40.09 18.00 -9.44
C GLU A 85 -39.67 16.72 -8.70
N SER A 86 -40.49 15.65 -8.75
CA SER A 86 -40.16 14.40 -8.05
C SER A 86 -38.94 13.71 -8.68
N PRO A 87 -38.90 13.47 -10.00
CA PRO A 87 -37.72 12.86 -10.62
C PRO A 87 -36.43 13.67 -10.42
N ARG A 88 -36.51 15.01 -10.42
CA ARG A 88 -35.33 15.85 -10.13
C ARG A 88 -34.79 15.63 -8.72
N LYS A 89 -35.66 15.42 -7.72
CA LYS A 89 -35.23 15.05 -6.36
C LYS A 89 -34.55 13.68 -6.33
N ASP A 90 -35.03 12.72 -7.12
CA ASP A 90 -34.39 11.42 -7.23
C ASP A 90 -32.98 11.55 -7.84
N PHE A 91 -32.82 12.45 -8.82
CA PHE A 91 -31.51 12.77 -9.40
C PHE A 91 -30.58 13.47 -8.40
N GLU A 92 -31.10 14.39 -7.59
CA GLU A 92 -30.34 15.04 -6.51
C GLU A 92 -29.83 14.00 -5.48
N ALA A 93 -30.65 13.02 -5.12
CA ALA A 93 -30.25 11.93 -4.23
C ALA A 93 -29.16 11.03 -4.86
N PHE A 94 -29.21 10.82 -6.18
CA PHE A 94 -28.13 10.15 -6.90
C PHE A 94 -26.82 10.95 -6.87
N GLU A 95 -26.87 12.26 -7.11
CA GLU A 95 -25.67 13.10 -7.02
C GLU A 95 -25.08 13.16 -5.62
N GLU A 96 -25.93 13.23 -4.58
CA GLU A 96 -25.49 13.14 -3.20
C GLU A 96 -24.76 11.82 -2.93
N ALA A 97 -25.31 10.69 -3.39
CA ALA A 97 -24.64 9.39 -3.26
C ALA A 97 -23.28 9.34 -3.97
N VAL A 98 -23.15 9.95 -5.15
CA VAL A 98 -21.87 10.04 -5.89
C VAL A 98 -20.88 10.94 -5.15
N ASN A 99 -21.34 12.04 -4.55
CA ASN A 99 -20.49 12.93 -3.76
C ASN A 99 -20.02 12.26 -2.46
N ASP A 100 -20.90 11.52 -1.79
CA ASP A 100 -20.55 10.70 -0.62
C ASP A 100 -19.45 9.69 -0.99
N LEU A 101 -19.63 8.96 -2.09
CA LEU A 101 -18.66 7.99 -2.59
C LEU A 101 -17.31 8.63 -2.94
N SER A 102 -17.34 9.79 -3.60
CA SER A 102 -16.12 10.49 -4.06
C SER A 102 -15.33 11.13 -2.92
N SER A 103 -16.00 11.54 -1.85
CA SER A 103 -15.39 12.14 -0.65
C SER A 103 -15.02 11.10 0.42
N PHE A 104 -15.49 9.86 0.27
CA PHE A 104 -15.21 8.78 1.20
C PHE A 104 -13.73 8.37 1.14
N SER A 105 -13.14 8.18 2.32
CA SER A 105 -11.83 7.59 2.52
C SER A 105 -11.93 6.50 3.59
N PRO A 106 -11.35 5.30 3.37
CA PRO A 106 -11.27 4.26 4.38
C PRO A 106 -10.63 4.77 5.66
N ASN A 107 -11.11 4.30 6.81
CA ASN A 107 -10.56 4.71 8.08
C ASN A 107 -9.25 3.94 8.37
N ASN A 108 -8.11 4.60 8.21
CA ASN A 108 -6.80 4.05 8.57
C ASN A 108 -6.36 4.32 10.02
N SER A 109 -7.18 5.01 10.83
CA SER A 109 -6.84 5.28 12.23
C SER A 109 -6.85 3.99 13.04
N GLY A 110 -5.66 3.42 13.28
CA GLY A 110 -5.48 2.17 14.03
C GLY A 110 -4.58 1.14 13.36
N LYS A 111 -4.16 1.34 12.10
CA LYS A 111 -3.20 0.44 11.45
C LYS A 111 -1.77 0.77 11.89
N THR A 112 -0.99 -0.27 12.23
CA THR A 112 0.36 -0.16 12.81
C THR A 112 1.38 0.53 11.91
N PHE A 113 1.11 0.59 10.60
CA PHE A 113 1.98 1.23 9.61
C PHE A 113 1.18 2.15 8.69
N PRO A 114 1.68 3.36 8.38
CA PRO A 114 1.09 4.22 7.38
C PRO A 114 1.11 3.52 6.02
N ARG A 115 -0.07 3.39 5.42
CA ARG A 115 -0.24 2.86 4.07
C ARG A 115 -1.21 3.76 3.30
N PRO A 116 -1.13 3.79 1.96
CA PRO A 116 -2.15 4.47 1.18
C PRO A 116 -3.50 3.76 1.30
N ASP A 117 -4.56 4.55 1.14
CA ASP A 117 -5.92 4.08 1.02
C ASP A 117 -6.20 3.53 -0.39
N LEU A 118 -7.13 2.59 -0.49
CA LEU A 118 -7.73 2.25 -1.78
C LEU A 118 -8.43 3.49 -2.33
N SER A 119 -8.17 3.83 -3.60
CA SER A 119 -8.86 4.94 -4.25
C SER A 119 -10.03 4.44 -5.10
N LEU A 120 -11.00 5.32 -5.38
CA LEU A 120 -12.11 4.99 -6.28
C LEU A 120 -11.63 4.61 -7.69
N GLU A 121 -10.49 5.14 -8.14
CA GLU A 121 -9.87 4.80 -9.43
C GLU A 121 -9.41 3.34 -9.50
N ASP A 122 -9.13 2.71 -8.35
CA ASP A 122 -8.68 1.32 -8.23
C ASP A 122 -9.84 0.31 -8.16
N ILE A 123 -11.09 0.79 -8.30
CA ILE A 123 -12.29 -0.04 -8.25
C ILE A 123 -12.89 -0.13 -9.65
N THR A 124 -13.29 -1.34 -10.04
CA THR A 124 -13.95 -1.65 -11.32
C THR A 124 -15.33 -2.27 -11.05
N TYR A 125 -16.29 -2.03 -11.95
CA TYR A 125 -17.58 -2.71 -11.91
C TYR A 125 -17.64 -3.74 -13.03
N MET A 126 -17.68 -5.03 -12.70
CA MET A 126 -17.65 -6.10 -13.70
C MET A 126 -18.57 -7.24 -13.27
N GLN A 127 -19.30 -7.82 -14.22
CA GLN A 127 -20.22 -8.94 -13.95
C GLN A 127 -21.23 -8.61 -12.83
N GLY A 128 -21.73 -7.38 -12.80
CA GLY A 128 -22.73 -6.92 -11.84
C GLY A 128 -22.21 -6.66 -10.41
N LYS A 129 -20.88 -6.63 -10.22
CA LYS A 129 -20.26 -6.46 -8.90
C LYS A 129 -19.10 -5.47 -8.95
N PHE A 130 -18.94 -4.73 -7.85
CA PHE A 130 -17.74 -3.94 -7.61
C PHE A 130 -16.61 -4.86 -7.15
N MET A 131 -15.44 -4.70 -7.76
CA MET A 131 -14.25 -5.48 -7.43
C MET A 131 -12.98 -4.75 -7.83
N ILE A 132 -11.86 -5.20 -7.27
CA ILE A 132 -10.53 -4.76 -7.68
C ILE A 132 -10.04 -5.77 -8.72
N SER A 133 -10.00 -5.35 -9.99
CA SER A 133 -9.60 -6.24 -11.08
C SER A 133 -8.12 -6.62 -10.96
N LYS A 134 -7.67 -7.61 -11.74
CA LYS A 134 -6.24 -7.96 -11.79
C LYS A 134 -5.38 -6.78 -12.27
N THR A 135 -5.91 -6.00 -13.20
CA THR A 135 -5.25 -4.80 -13.72
C THR A 135 -5.12 -3.75 -12.61
N ASP A 136 -6.18 -3.54 -11.83
CA ASP A 136 -6.16 -2.60 -10.70
C ASP A 136 -5.18 -3.05 -9.61
N GLN A 137 -5.16 -4.35 -9.30
CA GLN A 137 -4.17 -4.91 -8.35
C GLN A 137 -2.73 -4.67 -8.81
N GLU A 138 -2.46 -4.81 -10.11
CA GLU A 138 -1.13 -4.55 -10.67
C GLU A 138 -0.78 -3.06 -10.60
N ASN A 139 -1.74 -2.16 -10.87
CA ASN A 139 -1.55 -0.72 -10.71
C ASN A 139 -1.25 -0.34 -9.25
N ILE A 140 -1.97 -0.92 -8.28
CA ILE A 140 -1.71 -0.73 -6.85
C ILE A 140 -0.32 -1.26 -6.46
N LEU A 141 0.07 -2.42 -6.98
CA LEU A 141 1.41 -2.97 -6.74
C LEU A 141 2.49 -2.01 -7.22
N GLU A 142 2.37 -1.55 -8.46
CA GLU A 142 3.33 -0.65 -9.09
C GLU A 142 3.44 0.68 -8.36
N LYS A 143 2.30 1.27 -7.98
CA LYS A 143 2.23 2.61 -7.38
C LYS A 143 2.62 2.62 -5.90
N HIS A 144 2.35 1.54 -5.18
CA HIS A 144 2.36 1.57 -3.70
C HIS A 144 3.12 0.44 -3.03
N CYS A 145 3.36 -0.69 -3.71
CA CYS A 145 3.89 -1.90 -3.06
C CYS A 145 5.26 -2.31 -3.58
N ARG A 146 5.72 -1.76 -4.71
CA ARG A 146 7.02 -2.09 -5.30
C ARG A 146 8.03 -0.97 -5.08
N ILE A 147 9.27 -1.37 -4.81
CA ILE A 147 10.41 -0.45 -4.71
C ILE A 147 11.40 -0.81 -5.82
N TYR A 148 11.77 0.22 -6.58
CA TYR A 148 12.66 0.11 -7.71
C TYR A 148 13.96 0.88 -7.49
N LEU A 149 15.02 0.41 -8.14
CA LEU A 149 16.22 1.18 -8.41
C LEU A 149 16.06 1.83 -9.80
N GLU A 150 16.12 3.15 -9.87
CA GLU A 150 15.83 3.93 -11.07
C GLU A 150 17.10 4.56 -11.66
N THR A 151 18.08 4.87 -10.80
CA THR A 151 19.35 5.54 -11.15
C THR A 151 20.56 4.65 -10.90
N GLU A 152 21.71 4.98 -11.51
CA GLU A 152 22.97 4.25 -11.24
C GLU A 152 23.49 4.53 -9.85
N GLU A 153 23.22 5.72 -9.30
CA GLU A 153 23.56 6.06 -7.92
C GLU A 153 22.84 5.16 -6.92
N GLU A 154 21.55 4.92 -7.13
CA GLU A 154 20.75 3.99 -6.31
C GLU A 154 21.26 2.56 -6.42
N LYS A 155 21.52 2.07 -7.64
CA LYS A 155 22.09 0.73 -7.85
C LYS A 155 23.43 0.56 -7.17
N ARG A 156 24.35 1.52 -7.36
CA ARG A 156 25.66 1.49 -6.74
C ARG A 156 25.57 1.51 -5.21
N LEU A 157 24.62 2.25 -4.64
CA LEU A 157 24.39 2.26 -3.19
C LEU A 157 23.85 0.91 -2.72
N TYR A 158 22.85 0.37 -3.41
CA TYR A 158 22.25 -0.93 -3.12
C TYR A 158 23.30 -2.05 -3.14
N ASP A 159 24.13 -2.11 -4.18
CA ASP A 159 25.21 -3.09 -4.32
C ASP A 159 26.23 -3.00 -3.18
N LYS A 160 26.59 -1.78 -2.77
CA LYS A 160 27.49 -1.58 -1.63
C LYS A 160 26.89 -2.06 -0.32
N LEU A 161 25.59 -1.85 -0.11
CA LEU A 161 24.89 -2.34 1.07
C LEU A 161 24.74 -3.86 1.06
N GLN A 162 24.45 -4.47 -0.09
CA GLN A 162 24.43 -5.92 -0.25
C GLN A 162 25.81 -6.54 0.03
N ASN A 163 26.88 -5.96 -0.52
CA ASN A 163 28.24 -6.40 -0.24
C ASN A 163 28.60 -6.25 1.25
N PHE A 164 28.20 -5.14 1.89
CA PHE A 164 28.39 -4.97 3.32
C PHE A 164 27.69 -6.06 4.13
N ILE A 165 26.43 -6.39 3.81
CA ILE A 165 25.67 -7.46 4.48
C ILE A 165 26.37 -8.81 4.29
N SER A 166 26.81 -9.14 3.07
CA SER A 166 27.52 -10.40 2.79
C SER A 166 28.81 -10.51 3.60
N VAL A 167 29.68 -9.51 3.53
CA VAL A 167 30.95 -9.50 4.26
C VAL A 167 30.72 -9.55 5.76
N TYR A 168 29.67 -8.88 6.25
CA TYR A 168 29.30 -8.93 7.66
C TYR A 168 28.83 -10.33 8.08
N ASN A 169 28.00 -10.99 7.29
CA ASN A 169 27.53 -12.35 7.58
C ASN A 169 28.71 -13.35 7.57
N ASP A 170 29.60 -13.27 6.59
CA ASP A 170 30.81 -14.12 6.53
C ASP A 170 31.68 -13.93 7.77
N LEU A 171 31.86 -12.68 8.21
CA LEU A 171 32.60 -12.36 9.43
C LEU A 171 31.90 -12.90 10.68
N GLN A 172 30.56 -12.82 10.74
CA GLN A 172 29.79 -13.36 11.86
C GLN A 172 29.94 -14.88 11.95
N GLU A 173 29.86 -15.58 10.83
CA GLU A 173 30.09 -17.03 10.75
C GLU A 173 31.50 -17.41 11.23
N GLU A 174 32.53 -16.67 10.80
CA GLU A 174 33.91 -16.88 11.27
C GLU A 174 34.02 -16.68 12.78
N ILE A 175 33.48 -15.59 13.33
CA ILE A 175 33.49 -15.30 14.77
C ILE A 175 32.76 -16.41 15.56
N ASP A 176 31.61 -16.85 15.08
CA ASP A 176 30.79 -17.90 15.71
C ASP A 176 31.52 -19.25 15.69
N SER A 177 32.29 -19.55 14.64
CA SER A 177 33.12 -20.77 14.56
C SER A 177 34.17 -20.86 15.67
N HIS A 178 34.65 -19.71 16.15
CA HIS A 178 35.57 -19.59 17.29
C HIS A 178 34.84 -19.58 18.65
N ASN A 179 33.53 -19.88 18.68
CA ASN A 179 32.68 -19.81 19.87
C ASN A 179 32.79 -18.48 20.63
N PHE A 180 33.23 -17.42 19.95
CA PHE A 180 33.42 -16.11 20.56
C PHE A 180 32.06 -15.56 20.98
N LYS A 181 31.98 -15.03 22.19
CA LYS A 181 30.76 -14.39 22.68
C LYS A 181 31.03 -12.93 22.92
N TYR A 182 30.21 -12.08 22.31
CA TYR A 182 30.21 -10.67 22.63
C TYR A 182 29.83 -10.48 24.10
N ASN A 183 30.58 -9.65 24.81
CA ASN A 183 30.24 -9.30 26.18
C ASN A 183 29.06 -8.32 26.20
N PHE A 184 28.32 -8.29 27.31
CA PHE A 184 27.26 -7.31 27.58
C PHE A 184 26.01 -7.36 26.68
N GLY A 185 25.73 -8.50 26.02
CA GLY A 185 24.53 -8.65 25.18
C GLY A 185 24.56 -7.83 23.89
N ILE A 186 25.72 -7.27 23.54
CA ILE A 186 25.92 -6.47 22.33
C ILE A 186 26.20 -7.42 21.17
N ASN A 187 25.17 -7.80 20.42
CA ASN A 187 25.30 -8.71 19.28
C ASN A 187 25.23 -7.97 17.94
N GLY A 188 25.44 -8.69 16.85
CA GLY A 188 25.26 -8.15 15.51
C GLY A 188 26.41 -7.25 15.05
N VAL A 189 26.14 -6.40 14.07
CA VAL A 189 27.08 -5.37 13.56
C VAL A 189 27.64 -4.51 14.68
N HIS A 190 26.83 -4.17 15.68
CA HIS A 190 27.27 -3.35 16.82
C HIS A 190 28.27 -4.09 17.70
N GLY A 191 28.10 -5.41 17.90
CA GLY A 191 29.06 -6.25 18.62
C GLY A 191 30.40 -6.32 17.92
N VAL A 192 30.39 -6.51 16.60
CA VAL A 192 31.60 -6.49 15.76
C VAL A 192 32.31 -5.14 15.86
N HIS A 193 31.57 -4.05 15.69
CA HIS A 193 32.10 -2.69 15.78
C HIS A 193 32.77 -2.42 17.13
N TYR A 194 32.08 -2.73 18.23
CA TYR A 194 32.58 -2.49 19.58
C TYR A 194 33.87 -3.28 19.87
N HIS A 195 33.89 -4.58 19.54
CA HIS A 195 34.99 -5.47 19.93
C HIS A 195 36.16 -5.43 18.95
N PHE A 196 35.94 -5.30 17.65
CA PHE A 196 36.99 -5.46 16.65
C PHE A 196 37.43 -4.15 16.00
N LEU A 197 36.68 -3.05 16.16
CA LEU A 197 37.01 -1.77 15.54
C LEU A 197 37.31 -0.67 16.58
N GLN A 198 38.21 0.22 16.23
CA GLN A 198 38.50 1.51 16.86
C GLN A 198 38.48 2.61 15.79
N TYR A 199 38.67 3.87 16.17
CA TYR A 199 38.76 4.98 15.20
C TYR A 199 40.15 5.61 15.25
N ASP A 200 40.68 5.94 14.07
CA ASP A 200 41.88 6.75 13.95
C ASP A 200 41.62 8.21 14.37
N LYS A 201 42.68 9.02 14.40
CA LYS A 201 42.60 10.46 14.71
C LYS A 201 41.70 11.27 13.76
N ASN A 202 41.34 10.71 12.60
CA ASN A 202 40.48 11.33 11.59
C ASN A 202 39.05 10.76 11.60
N GLY A 203 38.72 9.89 12.56
CA GLY A 203 37.40 9.25 12.64
C GLY A 203 37.18 8.11 11.64
N LYS A 204 38.23 7.53 11.05
CA LYS A 204 38.14 6.33 10.19
C LYS A 204 38.24 5.05 11.02
N PRO A 205 37.44 4.03 10.72
CA PRO A 205 37.52 2.77 11.45
C PRO A 205 38.85 2.05 11.17
N GLU A 206 39.48 1.54 12.23
CA GLU A 206 40.67 0.69 12.21
C GLU A 206 40.42 -0.58 13.02
N ILE A 207 41.11 -1.67 12.67
CA ILE A 207 41.00 -2.96 13.37
C ILE A 207 41.77 -2.89 14.70
N LYS A 208 41.20 -3.47 15.77
CA LYS A 208 41.85 -3.75 17.06
C LYS A 208 42.57 -5.11 17.01
N PRO A 209 43.89 -5.20 16.76
CA PRO A 209 44.53 -6.49 16.51
C PRO A 209 44.55 -7.41 17.73
N GLY A 210 44.61 -6.83 18.94
CA GLY A 210 44.55 -7.60 20.19
C GLY A 210 43.23 -8.37 20.35
N MET A 211 42.14 -7.84 19.80
CA MET A 211 40.82 -8.47 19.90
C MET A 211 40.65 -9.64 18.93
N ILE A 212 41.37 -9.63 17.80
CA ILE A 212 41.48 -10.81 16.93
C ILE A 212 42.13 -11.97 17.70
N LYS A 213 43.28 -11.74 18.33
CA LYS A 213 43.96 -12.77 19.12
C LYS A 213 43.08 -13.28 20.26
N HIS A 214 42.42 -12.37 20.96
CA HIS A 214 41.52 -12.73 22.05
C HIS A 214 40.36 -13.62 21.57
N ALA A 215 39.74 -13.30 20.43
CA ALA A 215 38.66 -14.08 19.86
C ALA A 215 39.13 -15.49 19.45
N MET A 216 40.29 -15.60 18.80
CA MET A 216 40.88 -16.88 18.38
C MET A 216 41.26 -17.80 19.56
N GLU A 217 41.60 -17.22 20.71
CA GLU A 217 41.96 -17.98 21.93
C GLU A 217 40.75 -18.28 22.82
N TRP A 218 39.59 -17.72 22.51
CA TRP A 218 38.38 -17.85 23.32
C TRP A 218 37.93 -19.30 23.56
N PRO A 219 37.97 -20.23 22.58
CA PRO A 219 37.66 -21.64 22.84
C PRO A 219 38.49 -22.26 23.96
N LYS A 220 39.79 -21.94 23.99
CA LYS A 220 40.72 -22.43 25.02
C LYS A 220 40.40 -21.83 26.38
N THR A 221 40.02 -20.56 26.40
CA THR A 221 39.60 -19.85 27.61
C THR A 221 38.31 -20.44 28.17
N LEU A 222 37.31 -20.71 27.32
CA LEU A 222 36.06 -21.38 27.71
C LEU A 222 36.30 -22.76 28.31
N LYS A 223 37.16 -23.57 27.69
CA LYS A 223 37.53 -24.89 28.22
C LYS A 223 38.11 -24.79 29.64
N LYS A 224 39.06 -23.86 29.85
CA LYS A 224 39.65 -23.61 31.17
C LYS A 224 38.62 -23.14 32.21
N ILE A 225 37.64 -22.31 31.82
CA ILE A 225 36.59 -21.84 32.72
C ILE A 225 35.69 -23.02 33.15
N ASN A 226 35.32 -23.88 32.22
CA ASN A 226 34.46 -25.04 32.48
C ASN A 226 35.16 -26.14 33.31
N GLU A 227 36.48 -26.24 33.24
CA GLU A 227 37.30 -27.19 34.00
C GLU A 227 37.65 -26.73 35.42
N ARG A 228 37.34 -25.47 35.79
CA ARG A 228 37.57 -25.00 37.17
C ARG A 228 36.61 -25.70 38.14
N PRO A 229 37.09 -26.28 39.26
CA PRO A 229 36.23 -26.89 40.25
C PRO A 229 35.25 -25.84 40.78
N ARG A 230 33.95 -26.15 40.71
CA ARG A 230 32.92 -25.31 41.33
C ARG A 230 33.11 -25.43 42.84
N ILE A 231 33.64 -24.39 43.46
CA ILE A 231 33.64 -24.25 44.91
C ILE A 231 32.17 -24.18 45.32
N ARG A 232 31.69 -25.25 45.96
CA ARG A 232 30.35 -25.32 46.56
C ARG A 232 30.37 -24.68 47.93
#